data_AF-A0A535E341-F1
#
_entry.id   AF-A0A535E341-F1
#
_cell.length_a   1.000
_cell.length_b   1.000
_cell.length_c   1.000
_cell.angle_alpha   90.00
_cell.angle_beta   90.00
_cell.angle_gamma   90.00
#
_symmetry.space_group_name_H-M   'P 1'
#
loop_
_entity.id
_entity.type
_entity.pdbx_description
1 polymer ?
#
loop_
_entity_poly.entity_id
_entity_poly.type
_entity_poly.pdbx_seq_one_letter_code
_entity_poly.pdbx_strand_id
1 'polypeptide(L)'
;GPGAELGWWRDWVRSWSRAALAEKERLLEEGERRFATVTGCEPRRGHGRFSGDRFIVTEEATGNVAGCRFGGELLERMTSGLSTVLDVLASHAVELRSAQRRALCERTAGPIAAADLPELAPVPGLREAWLRRWRQVVPDPDRREVRVSRADLEAAGLIRPDLDRWPLFSAPDVMIAARDLGAVDAGEYQLVLSETHHLLPPACLPFAAHHPRRAAALARLGRALETLVAPARPALQAVWRRNKAMDFIPFGQPLVCLDWLREEPDAVPVALDELVVDLSGAAGPVVRRAGGEEIAIVPDYPDMEPELRGLRAVALPEVGTVPVVLGPHTPRILVDGVVMQRERWTLEGAGLPDLPGAGWSPDCFTRLCRWKAEHGLPDVVFVSFPDETKPVLLDLTSAFSCEVFMHMVRRARSITVTEMLPAPDQLWLRSGPHAFCCEFRLTMLRSGGGGS
;
A
#
# COMPACT_ATOMS: atom_id res chain seq x y z
N GLY A 1 32.39 9.96 -26.11
CA GLY A 1 31.90 11.23 -25.53
C GLY A 1 30.50 11.03 -24.98
N PRO A 2 30.01 11.89 -24.06
CA PRO A 2 28.76 11.66 -23.33
C PRO A 2 27.53 11.38 -24.21
N GLY A 3 27.41 12.06 -25.36
CA GLY A 3 26.30 11.85 -26.29
C GLY A 3 26.28 10.45 -26.95
N ALA A 4 27.45 9.85 -27.20
CA ALA A 4 27.54 8.51 -27.78
C ALA A 4 27.12 7.43 -26.77
N GLU A 5 27.48 7.60 -25.49
CA GLU A 5 27.05 6.69 -24.42
C GLU A 5 25.53 6.76 -24.21
N LEU A 6 24.96 7.96 -24.17
CA LEU A 6 23.51 8.13 -24.07
C LEU A 6 22.77 7.52 -25.28
N GLY A 7 23.34 7.63 -26.48
CA GLY A 7 22.81 6.98 -27.67
C GLY A 7 22.77 5.45 -27.53
N TRP A 8 23.88 4.86 -27.10
CA TRP A 8 23.96 3.41 -26.88
C TRP A 8 22.94 2.94 -25.85
N TRP A 9 22.81 3.63 -24.70
CA TRP A 9 21.83 3.25 -23.66
C TRP A 9 20.38 3.34 -24.16
N ARG A 10 20.05 4.34 -24.99
CA ARG A 10 18.72 4.44 -25.60
C ARG A 10 18.43 3.26 -26.53
N ASP A 11 19.41 2.85 -27.34
CA ASP A 11 19.26 1.70 -28.23
C ASP A 11 19.25 0.37 -27.48
N TRP A 12 20.03 0.25 -26.41
CA TRP A 12 20.00 -0.88 -25.49
C TRP A 12 18.63 -1.04 -24.83
N VAL A 13 18.04 0.04 -24.28
CA VAL A 13 16.69 0.01 -23.68
C VAL A 13 15.63 -0.39 -24.72
N ARG A 14 15.71 0.11 -25.94
CA ARG A 14 14.81 -0.30 -27.04
C ARG A 14 14.96 -1.78 -27.36
N SER A 15 16.18 -2.29 -27.37
CA SER A 15 16.46 -3.72 -27.62
C SER A 15 15.93 -4.58 -26.47
N TRP A 16 16.19 -4.18 -25.22
CA TRP A 16 15.68 -4.81 -24.00
C TRP A 16 14.16 -4.96 -24.02
N SER A 17 13.44 -3.86 -24.30
CA SER A 17 11.97 -3.83 -24.27
C SER A 17 11.29 -4.74 -25.29
N ARG A 18 12.01 -5.20 -26.33
CA ARG A 18 11.49 -6.08 -27.38
C ARG A 18 12.05 -7.50 -27.30
N ALA A 19 13.04 -7.73 -26.44
CA ALA A 19 13.74 -8.99 -26.34
C ALA A 19 12.88 -10.06 -25.64
N ALA A 20 12.99 -11.30 -26.11
CA ALA A 20 12.50 -12.47 -25.39
C ALA A 20 13.39 -12.74 -24.16
N LEU A 21 12.89 -13.53 -23.20
CA LEU A 21 13.59 -13.81 -21.94
C LEU A 21 15.04 -14.28 -22.14
N ALA A 22 15.28 -15.22 -23.04
CA ALA A 22 16.63 -15.75 -23.32
C ALA A 22 17.60 -14.66 -23.83
N GLU A 23 17.11 -13.69 -24.59
CA GLU A 23 17.93 -12.59 -25.11
C GLU A 23 18.15 -11.49 -24.05
N LYS A 24 17.20 -11.33 -23.13
CA LYS A 24 17.34 -10.40 -22.00
C LYS A 24 18.50 -10.78 -21.08
N GLU A 25 18.78 -12.06 -20.87
CA GLU A 25 19.96 -12.49 -20.11
C GLU A 25 21.26 -11.95 -20.75
N ARG A 26 21.41 -12.13 -22.06
CA ARG A 26 22.55 -11.61 -22.83
C ARG A 26 22.64 -10.09 -22.77
N LEU A 27 21.52 -9.40 -22.97
CA LEU A 27 21.46 -7.94 -22.93
C LEU A 27 21.76 -7.39 -21.54
N LEU A 28 21.34 -8.09 -20.47
CA LEU A 28 21.62 -7.69 -19.10
C LEU A 28 23.13 -7.69 -18.87
N GLU A 29 23.81 -8.80 -19.19
CA GLU A 29 25.26 -8.89 -19.03
C GLU A 29 26.01 -7.84 -19.87
N GLU A 30 25.55 -7.59 -21.11
CA GLU A 30 26.12 -6.56 -21.98
C GLU A 30 25.98 -5.17 -21.35
N GLY A 31 24.79 -4.85 -20.85
CA GLY A 31 24.51 -3.61 -20.13
C GLY A 31 25.36 -3.47 -18.87
N GLU A 32 25.45 -4.52 -18.06
CA GLU A 32 26.19 -4.51 -16.79
C GLU A 32 27.68 -4.30 -17.01
N ARG A 33 28.28 -4.98 -18.00
CA ARG A 33 29.68 -4.77 -18.38
C ARG A 33 29.93 -3.33 -18.83
N ARG A 34 29.03 -2.78 -19.67
CA ARG A 34 29.19 -1.41 -20.15
C ARG A 34 28.99 -0.38 -19.05
N PHE A 35 28.00 -0.58 -18.17
CA PHE A 35 27.78 0.25 -16.99
C PHE A 35 29.03 0.31 -16.12
N ALA A 36 29.60 -0.84 -15.78
CA ALA A 36 30.81 -0.92 -14.97
C ALA A 36 32.00 -0.22 -15.67
N THR A 37 32.15 -0.42 -16.98
CA THR A 37 33.22 0.22 -17.77
C THR A 37 33.10 1.74 -17.80
N VAL A 38 31.89 2.26 -17.97
CA VAL A 38 31.64 3.70 -18.13
C VAL A 38 31.66 4.43 -16.78
N THR A 39 31.14 3.80 -15.73
CA THR A 39 30.91 4.45 -14.43
C THR A 39 31.95 4.08 -13.36
N GLY A 40 32.67 2.98 -13.55
CA GLY A 40 33.54 2.39 -12.51
C GLY A 40 32.77 1.82 -11.31
N CYS A 41 31.44 1.74 -11.39
CA CYS A 41 30.58 1.27 -10.30
C CYS A 41 30.12 -0.17 -10.51
N GLU A 42 29.82 -0.88 -9.42
CA GLU A 42 29.20 -2.20 -9.46
C GLU A 42 27.80 -2.13 -10.09
N PRO A 43 27.48 -2.99 -11.09
CA PRO A 43 26.20 -2.96 -11.78
C PRO A 43 25.05 -3.56 -10.95
N ARG A 44 25.37 -4.33 -9.90
CA ARG A 44 24.42 -4.94 -8.98
C ARG A 44 24.70 -4.51 -7.55
N ARG A 45 23.64 -4.36 -6.75
CA ARG A 45 23.74 -4.03 -5.32
C ARG A 45 22.74 -4.85 -4.52
N GLY A 46 23.02 -5.01 -3.23
CA GLY A 46 22.08 -5.64 -2.29
C GLY A 46 22.11 -7.17 -2.27
N HIS A 47 23.06 -7.81 -2.97
CA HIS A 47 23.21 -9.26 -3.14
C HIS A 47 22.79 -10.09 -1.92
N GLY A 48 21.89 -11.03 -2.16
CA GLY A 48 21.48 -12.03 -1.17
C GLY A 48 20.56 -11.49 -0.07
N ARG A 49 20.19 -10.21 -0.10
CA ARG A 49 19.14 -9.66 0.76
C ARG A 49 17.80 -9.81 0.08
N PHE A 50 16.83 -10.39 0.78
CA PHE A 50 15.47 -10.54 0.28
C PHE A 50 14.86 -9.17 -0.06
N SER A 51 14.37 -9.00 -1.30
CA SER A 51 13.89 -7.72 -1.85
C SER A 51 14.92 -6.56 -1.89
N GLY A 52 16.20 -6.84 -1.63
CA GLY A 52 17.29 -5.86 -1.62
C GLY A 52 18.06 -5.74 -2.93
N ASP A 53 17.91 -6.71 -3.84
CA ASP A 53 18.65 -6.75 -5.10
C ASP A 53 18.27 -5.57 -6.01
N ARG A 54 19.27 -4.92 -6.59
CA ARG A 54 19.11 -3.80 -7.52
C ARG A 54 19.98 -4.06 -8.75
N PHE A 55 19.38 -3.81 -9.92
CA PHE A 55 19.99 -3.93 -11.23
C PHE A 55 20.10 -2.56 -11.90
N ILE A 56 20.83 -2.49 -13.02
CA ILE A 56 20.95 -1.30 -13.87
C ILE A 56 19.67 -0.96 -14.64
N VAL A 57 18.66 -1.83 -14.59
CA VAL A 57 17.39 -1.71 -15.32
C VAL A 57 16.22 -2.05 -14.40
N THR A 58 15.11 -1.34 -14.59
CA THR A 58 13.80 -1.67 -14.02
C THR A 58 12.85 -1.92 -15.19
N GLU A 59 12.06 -2.98 -15.10
CA GLU A 59 11.10 -3.36 -16.13
C GLU A 59 9.68 -3.39 -15.55
N GLU A 60 8.79 -2.65 -16.20
CA GLU A 60 7.34 -2.71 -16.01
C GLU A 60 6.73 -3.34 -17.26
N ALA A 61 5.81 -4.30 -17.07
CA ALA A 61 5.25 -5.09 -18.16
C ALA A 61 3.73 -5.12 -18.10
N THR A 62 3.11 -5.18 -19.28
CA THR A 62 1.67 -5.46 -19.43
C THR A 62 1.44 -6.95 -19.52
N GLY A 63 0.48 -7.46 -18.76
CA GLY A 63 0.06 -8.86 -18.82
C GLY A 63 -0.70 -9.21 -20.11
N ASN A 64 -1.09 -10.48 -20.22
CA ASN A 64 -1.87 -11.01 -21.35
C ASN A 64 -3.39 -10.82 -21.24
N VAL A 65 -3.86 -10.02 -20.27
CA VAL A 65 -5.29 -9.72 -20.09
C VAL A 65 -5.71 -8.66 -21.11
N ALA A 66 -6.40 -9.08 -22.18
CA ALA A 66 -6.85 -8.20 -23.25
C ALA A 66 -8.01 -7.27 -22.83
N GLY A 67 -8.76 -7.65 -21.81
CA GLY A 67 -9.86 -6.85 -21.27
C GLY A 67 -10.46 -7.46 -20.01
N CYS A 68 -11.00 -6.61 -19.16
CA CYS A 68 -11.74 -6.99 -17.96
C CYS A 68 -13.04 -6.18 -17.93
N ARG A 69 -14.17 -6.84 -17.69
CA ARG A 69 -15.48 -6.21 -17.55
C ARG A 69 -16.08 -6.64 -16.22
N PHE A 70 -16.56 -5.67 -15.46
CA PHE A 70 -17.27 -5.92 -14.22
C PHE A 70 -18.78 -5.84 -14.49
N GLY A 71 -19.52 -6.84 -14.04
CA GLY A 71 -20.99 -6.76 -13.98
C GLY A 71 -21.43 -5.70 -12.97
N GLY A 72 -22.61 -5.11 -13.19
CA GLY A 72 -23.16 -4.08 -12.31
C GLY A 72 -23.29 -4.55 -10.85
N GLU A 73 -23.81 -5.76 -10.65
CA GLU A 73 -23.97 -6.34 -9.31
C GLU A 73 -22.64 -6.51 -8.57
N LEU A 74 -21.59 -7.00 -9.26
CA LEU A 74 -20.25 -7.14 -8.66
C LEU A 74 -19.68 -5.77 -8.27
N LEU A 75 -19.86 -4.75 -9.12
CA LEU A 75 -19.40 -3.40 -8.83
C LEU A 75 -20.16 -2.77 -7.65
N GLU A 76 -21.47 -3.00 -7.55
CA GLU A 76 -22.30 -2.52 -6.43
C GLU A 76 -21.92 -3.21 -5.11
N ARG A 77 -21.73 -4.53 -5.12
CA ARG A 77 -21.25 -5.29 -3.95
C ARG A 77 -19.85 -4.85 -3.52
N MET A 78 -18.95 -4.68 -4.48
CA MET A 78 -17.61 -4.17 -4.22
C MET A 78 -17.65 -2.77 -3.62
N THR A 79 -18.46 -1.87 -4.19
CA THR A 79 -18.60 -0.49 -3.69
C THR A 79 -19.21 -0.44 -2.30
N SER A 80 -20.33 -1.11 -2.07
CA SER A 80 -21.04 -1.10 -0.78
C SER A 80 -20.23 -1.76 0.33
N GLY A 81 -19.66 -2.94 0.09
CA GLY A 81 -18.83 -3.65 1.06
C GLY A 81 -17.55 -2.89 1.40
N LEU A 82 -16.84 -2.36 0.39
CA LEU A 82 -15.64 -1.55 0.64
C LEU A 82 -15.97 -0.23 1.36
N SER A 83 -17.15 0.35 1.16
CA SER A 83 -17.54 1.61 1.82
C SER A 83 -17.42 1.50 3.34
N THR A 84 -17.97 0.44 3.95
CA THR A 84 -17.87 0.25 5.41
C THR A 84 -16.44 0.02 5.87
N VAL A 85 -15.66 -0.79 5.13
CA VAL A 85 -14.24 -1.04 5.47
C VAL A 85 -13.42 0.25 5.41
N LEU A 86 -13.60 1.03 4.35
CA LEU A 86 -12.92 2.30 4.14
C LEU A 86 -13.35 3.35 5.16
N ASP A 87 -14.61 3.35 5.62
CA ASP A 87 -15.07 4.25 6.68
C ASP A 87 -14.37 3.97 8.01
N VAL A 88 -14.12 2.70 8.34
CA VAL A 88 -13.34 2.33 9.53
C VAL A 88 -11.89 2.82 9.41
N LEU A 89 -11.24 2.59 8.27
CA LEU A 89 -9.85 3.01 8.03
C LEU A 89 -9.73 4.54 7.96
N ALA A 90 -10.69 5.21 7.32
CA ALA A 90 -10.77 6.67 7.27
C ALA A 90 -11.00 7.28 8.66
N SER A 91 -11.80 6.61 9.51
CA SER A 91 -12.00 7.04 10.89
C SER A 91 -10.69 7.06 11.68
N HIS A 92 -9.87 6.02 11.52
CA HIS A 92 -8.53 5.99 12.11
C HIS A 92 -7.62 7.09 11.54
N ALA A 93 -7.62 7.26 10.21
CA ALA A 93 -6.82 8.29 9.53
C ALA A 93 -7.18 9.71 9.99
N VAL A 94 -8.48 10.01 10.13
CA VAL A 94 -9.01 11.28 10.61
C VAL A 94 -8.66 11.50 12.09
N GLU A 95 -8.73 10.47 12.93
CA GLU A 95 -8.36 10.56 14.34
C GLU A 95 -6.86 10.86 14.49
N LEU A 96 -6.01 10.17 13.73
CA LEU A 96 -4.56 10.43 13.67
C LEU A 96 -4.28 11.87 13.21
N ARG A 97 -4.88 12.28 12.08
CA ARG A 97 -4.66 13.61 11.52
C ARG A 97 -5.14 14.70 12.48
N SER A 98 -6.29 14.51 13.11
CA SER A 98 -6.82 15.45 14.11
C SER A 98 -5.90 15.59 15.31
N ALA A 99 -5.29 14.49 15.78
CA ALA A 99 -4.34 14.52 16.88
C ALA A 99 -3.03 15.23 16.51
N GLN A 100 -2.49 14.98 15.32
CA GLN A 100 -1.31 15.68 14.81
C GLN A 100 -1.56 17.19 14.64
N ARG A 101 -2.75 17.57 14.13
CA ARG A 101 -3.15 18.99 14.03
C ARG A 101 -3.19 19.66 15.39
N ARG A 102 -3.76 19.01 16.41
CA ARG A 102 -3.76 19.55 17.79
C ARG A 102 -2.33 19.72 18.32
N ALA A 103 -1.49 18.71 18.18
CA ALA A 103 -0.08 18.78 18.61
C ALA A 103 0.70 19.90 17.90
N LEU A 104 0.38 20.18 16.63
CA LEU A 104 0.95 21.31 15.89
C LEU A 104 0.47 22.65 16.45
N CYS A 105 -0.84 22.83 16.64
CA CYS A 105 -1.43 24.05 17.18
C CYS A 105 -0.98 24.36 18.63
N GLU A 106 -0.64 23.35 19.43
CA GLU A 106 -0.09 23.53 20.78
C GLU A 106 1.34 24.11 20.77
N ARG A 107 2.08 23.93 19.67
CA ARG A 107 3.48 24.35 19.55
C ARG A 107 3.68 25.60 18.72
N THR A 108 2.70 25.96 17.90
CA THR A 108 2.77 27.08 16.97
C THR A 108 1.42 27.76 16.88
N ALA A 109 1.43 29.09 16.97
CA ALA A 109 0.24 29.92 16.84
C ALA A 109 0.39 30.88 15.65
N GLY A 110 -0.70 31.11 14.94
CA GLY A 110 -0.75 32.01 13.79
C GLY A 110 -0.11 31.44 12.52
N PRO A 111 0.15 32.29 11.51
CA PRO A 111 0.75 31.88 10.25
C PRO A 111 2.22 31.46 10.41
N ILE A 112 2.60 30.33 9.82
CA ILE A 112 3.99 29.83 9.77
C ILE A 112 4.31 29.36 8.34
N ALA A 113 5.54 29.57 7.87
CA ALA A 113 5.97 28.99 6.59
C ALA A 113 5.98 27.45 6.68
N ALA A 114 5.54 26.75 5.63
CA ALA A 114 5.49 25.29 5.64
C ALA A 114 6.88 24.65 5.85
N ALA A 115 7.95 25.31 5.37
CA ALA A 115 9.33 24.91 5.57
C ALA A 115 9.79 24.99 7.04
N ASP A 116 9.13 25.82 7.85
CA ASP A 116 9.47 26.05 9.26
C ASP A 116 8.61 25.22 10.22
N LEU A 117 7.68 24.42 9.70
CA LEU A 117 6.82 23.56 10.53
C LEU A 117 7.67 22.70 11.46
N PRO A 118 7.31 22.58 12.74
CA PRO A 118 8.13 21.84 13.68
C PRO A 118 7.90 20.33 13.56
N GLU A 119 8.92 19.53 13.84
CA GLU A 119 8.82 18.06 13.81
C GLU A 119 7.90 17.55 14.92
N LEU A 120 6.94 16.68 14.60
CA LEU A 120 5.93 16.21 15.55
C LEU A 120 6.28 14.82 16.07
N ALA A 121 6.14 14.63 17.39
CA ALA A 121 6.23 13.31 17.99
C ALA A 121 5.07 12.41 17.52
N PRO A 122 5.25 11.07 17.49
CA PRO A 122 4.17 10.13 17.26
C PRO A 122 3.01 10.36 18.25
N VAL A 123 1.77 10.20 17.77
CA VAL A 123 0.57 10.37 18.60
C VAL A 123 0.43 9.17 19.56
N PRO A 124 0.60 9.36 20.88
CA PRO A 124 0.54 8.26 21.83
C PRO A 124 -0.89 7.74 22.00
N GLY A 125 -1.05 6.44 22.29
CA GLY A 125 -2.32 5.86 22.71
C GLY A 125 -3.33 5.54 21.59
N LEU A 126 -3.09 5.99 20.35
CA LEU A 126 -4.03 5.79 19.24
C LEU A 126 -4.18 4.30 18.89
N ARG A 127 -3.07 3.56 18.88
CA ARG A 127 -3.07 2.11 18.62
C ARG A 127 -3.81 1.35 19.73
N GLU A 128 -3.60 1.72 20.98
CA GLU A 128 -4.27 1.10 22.12
C GLU A 128 -5.78 1.38 22.08
N ALA A 129 -6.19 2.60 21.71
CA ALA A 129 -7.61 2.94 21.53
C ALA A 129 -8.25 2.13 20.39
N TRP A 130 -7.58 2.03 19.25
CA TRP A 130 -7.98 1.19 18.12
C TRP A 130 -8.21 -0.26 18.54
N LEU A 131 -7.21 -0.88 19.19
CA LEU A 131 -7.32 -2.28 19.63
C LEU A 131 -8.38 -2.49 20.73
N ARG A 132 -8.58 -1.51 21.63
CA ARG A 132 -9.66 -1.58 22.63
C ARG A 132 -11.04 -1.61 21.99
N ARG A 133 -11.30 -0.78 20.96
CA ARG A 133 -12.58 -0.76 20.26
C ARG A 133 -12.81 -2.07 19.48
N TRP A 134 -11.77 -2.60 18.82
CA TRP A 134 -11.87 -3.88 18.12
C TRP A 134 -12.16 -5.08 19.05
N ARG A 135 -11.62 -5.09 20.27
CA ARG A 135 -11.96 -6.13 21.27
C ARG A 135 -13.44 -6.12 21.68
N GLN A 136 -14.16 -5.02 21.48
CA GLN A 136 -15.60 -4.94 21.79
C GLN A 136 -16.44 -5.65 20.72
N VAL A 137 -16.02 -5.60 19.46
CA VAL A 137 -16.74 -6.20 18.33
C VAL A 137 -16.22 -7.59 17.93
N VAL A 138 -15.05 -7.98 18.47
CA VAL A 138 -14.48 -9.33 18.33
C VAL A 138 -14.36 -9.96 19.73
N PRO A 139 -15.46 -10.50 20.28
CA PRO A 139 -15.49 -10.99 21.66
C PRO A 139 -14.75 -12.31 21.86
N ASP A 140 -14.59 -13.10 20.80
CA ASP A 140 -13.98 -14.43 20.82
C ASP A 140 -12.83 -14.48 19.79
N PRO A 141 -11.60 -14.13 20.21
CA PRO A 141 -10.46 -14.12 19.31
C PRO A 141 -9.99 -15.52 18.89
N ASP A 142 -10.44 -16.60 19.54
CA ASP A 142 -10.01 -17.98 19.22
C ASP A 142 -10.75 -18.56 18.00
N ARG A 143 -11.80 -17.87 17.52
CA ARG A 143 -12.48 -18.26 16.26
C ARG A 143 -11.56 -18.05 15.07
N ARG A 144 -11.76 -18.85 14.02
CA ARG A 144 -11.05 -18.65 12.74
C ARG A 144 -11.54 -17.40 12.01
N GLU A 145 -12.81 -17.08 12.17
CA GLU A 145 -13.49 -16.03 11.41
C GLU A 145 -14.56 -15.35 12.27
N VAL A 146 -14.68 -14.03 12.12
CA VAL A 146 -15.73 -13.20 12.71
C VAL A 146 -16.33 -12.28 11.65
N ARG A 147 -17.65 -12.07 11.74
CA ARG A 147 -18.40 -11.12 10.90
C ARG A 147 -18.84 -9.96 11.76
N VAL A 148 -18.56 -8.74 11.31
CA VAL A 148 -18.88 -7.50 12.01
C VAL A 148 -19.71 -6.62 11.07
N SER A 149 -20.82 -6.10 11.57
CA SER A 149 -21.68 -5.19 10.80
C SER A 149 -21.24 -3.74 10.95
N ARG A 150 -21.64 -2.88 10.00
CA ARG A 150 -21.52 -1.42 10.15
C ARG A 150 -22.07 -0.90 11.48
N ALA A 151 -23.23 -1.42 11.92
CA ALA A 151 -23.88 -0.99 13.15
C ALA A 151 -23.03 -1.30 14.39
N ASP A 152 -22.37 -2.47 14.43
CA ASP A 152 -21.46 -2.84 15.53
C ASP A 152 -20.23 -1.91 15.57
N LEU A 153 -19.70 -1.58 14.39
CA LEU A 153 -18.55 -0.68 14.24
C LEU A 153 -18.89 0.76 14.69
N GLU A 154 -20.07 1.26 14.33
CA GLU A 154 -20.57 2.56 14.79
C GLU A 154 -20.79 2.56 16.31
N ALA A 155 -21.43 1.52 16.85
CA ALA A 155 -21.67 1.39 18.29
C ALA A 155 -20.37 1.33 19.11
N ALA A 156 -19.32 0.68 18.59
CA ALA A 156 -17.99 0.62 19.20
C ALA A 156 -17.12 1.88 18.94
N GLY A 157 -17.63 2.85 18.18
CA GLY A 157 -16.90 4.07 17.81
C GLY A 157 -15.70 3.83 16.88
N LEU A 158 -15.72 2.74 16.11
CA LEU A 158 -14.74 2.45 15.05
C LEU A 158 -15.03 3.27 13.78
N ILE A 159 -16.30 3.62 13.55
CA ILE A 159 -16.71 4.53 12.49
C ILE A 159 -17.14 5.86 13.12
N ARG A 160 -16.55 6.95 12.63
CA ARG A 160 -16.89 8.31 13.07
C ARG A 160 -18.13 8.82 12.33
N PRO A 161 -19.02 9.58 13.01
CA PRO A 161 -20.21 10.16 12.37
C PRO A 161 -19.90 11.40 11.51
N ASP A 162 -18.69 11.95 11.59
CA ASP A 162 -18.30 13.21 10.93
C ASP A 162 -17.41 13.04 9.70
N LEU A 163 -17.27 11.82 9.17
CA LEU A 163 -16.41 11.53 8.01
C LEU A 163 -16.74 12.38 6.78
N ASP A 164 -18.01 12.72 6.57
CA ASP A 164 -18.45 13.52 5.41
C ASP A 164 -17.97 14.97 5.44
N ARG A 165 -17.39 15.42 6.57
CA ARG A 165 -16.73 16.73 6.70
C ARG A 165 -15.29 16.71 6.21
N TRP A 166 -14.76 15.54 5.88
CA TRP A 166 -13.37 15.36 5.52
C TRP A 166 -13.23 15.01 4.03
N PRO A 167 -12.31 15.67 3.30
CA PRO A 167 -11.90 15.21 1.98
C PRO A 167 -11.12 13.90 2.11
N LEU A 168 -11.77 12.79 1.77
CA LEU A 168 -11.22 11.44 1.92
C LEU A 168 -11.13 10.75 0.57
N PHE A 169 -9.98 10.15 0.31
CA PHE A 169 -9.74 9.30 -0.84
C PHE A 169 -8.83 8.14 -0.46
N SER A 170 -8.84 7.11 -1.28
CA SER A 170 -8.08 5.89 -1.06
C SER A 170 -7.92 5.11 -2.37
N ALA A 171 -6.87 4.32 -2.45
CA ALA A 171 -6.64 3.31 -3.46
C ALA A 171 -6.63 1.93 -2.81
N PRO A 172 -7.81 1.32 -2.58
CA PRO A 172 -7.89 -0.04 -2.07
C PRO A 172 -7.52 -1.04 -3.15
N ASP A 173 -6.82 -2.06 -2.70
CA ASP A 173 -6.39 -3.19 -3.47
C ASP A 173 -7.26 -4.39 -3.13
N VAL A 174 -8.03 -4.83 -4.12
CA VAL A 174 -9.11 -5.79 -3.91
C VAL A 174 -8.83 -7.06 -4.68
N MET A 175 -8.89 -8.18 -3.97
CA MET A 175 -8.85 -9.50 -4.57
C MET A 175 -10.24 -10.14 -4.53
N ILE A 176 -10.49 -11.01 -5.51
CA ILE A 176 -11.68 -11.87 -5.54
C ILE A 176 -11.18 -13.29 -5.28
N ALA A 177 -11.64 -13.91 -4.20
CA ALA A 177 -11.40 -15.32 -3.92
C ALA A 177 -12.57 -16.13 -4.48
N ALA A 178 -12.30 -16.92 -5.51
CA ALA A 178 -13.28 -17.77 -6.19
C ALA A 178 -12.59 -18.91 -6.92
N ARG A 179 -13.27 -20.04 -7.10
CA ARG A 179 -12.67 -21.22 -7.75
C ARG A 179 -12.25 -20.97 -9.21
N ASP A 180 -13.11 -20.25 -9.92
CA ASP A 180 -13.03 -19.97 -11.35
C ASP A 180 -13.93 -18.78 -11.71
N LEU A 181 -13.91 -18.35 -12.98
CA LEU A 181 -14.73 -17.24 -13.47
C LEU A 181 -16.25 -17.54 -13.40
N GLY A 182 -16.66 -18.80 -13.57
CA GLY A 182 -18.06 -19.18 -13.48
C GLY A 182 -18.62 -19.01 -12.06
N ALA A 183 -17.82 -19.29 -11.04
CA ALA A 183 -18.15 -18.99 -9.64
C ALA A 183 -18.28 -17.47 -9.39
N VAL A 184 -17.40 -16.66 -9.99
CA VAL A 184 -17.52 -15.19 -9.93
C VAL A 184 -18.83 -14.72 -10.56
N ASP A 185 -19.15 -15.22 -11.76
CA ASP A 185 -20.39 -14.87 -12.48
C ASP A 185 -21.65 -15.34 -11.74
N ALA A 186 -21.57 -16.44 -10.98
CA ALA A 186 -22.66 -16.97 -10.16
C ALA A 186 -22.82 -16.25 -8.79
N GLY A 187 -21.93 -15.32 -8.45
CA GLY A 187 -21.94 -14.66 -7.14
C GLY A 187 -21.29 -15.47 -6.00
N GLU A 188 -20.62 -16.58 -6.32
CA GLU A 188 -19.96 -17.48 -5.39
C GLU A 188 -18.49 -17.08 -5.18
N TYR A 189 -18.28 -15.93 -4.54
CA TYR A 189 -16.94 -15.39 -4.28
C TYR A 189 -16.85 -14.68 -2.94
N GLN A 190 -15.61 -14.46 -2.49
CA GLN A 190 -15.29 -13.64 -1.33
C GLN A 190 -14.44 -12.45 -1.77
N LEU A 191 -14.88 -11.23 -1.45
CA LEU A 191 -14.05 -10.03 -1.63
C LEU A 191 -13.04 -9.93 -0.49
N VAL A 192 -11.80 -9.62 -0.84
CA VAL A 192 -10.71 -9.48 0.11
C VAL A 192 -10.04 -8.14 -0.11
N LEU A 193 -10.04 -7.28 0.91
CA LEU A 193 -9.18 -6.11 0.93
C LEU A 193 -7.76 -6.61 1.26
N SER A 194 -6.85 -6.55 0.30
CA SER A 194 -5.45 -6.90 0.53
C SER A 194 -4.73 -5.82 1.30
N GLU A 195 -4.79 -4.62 0.77
CA GLU A 195 -4.17 -3.43 1.31
C GLU A 195 -4.93 -2.19 0.83
N THR A 196 -4.62 -1.06 1.43
CA THR A 196 -5.12 0.22 0.96
C THR A 196 -4.04 1.27 1.11
N HIS A 197 -4.03 2.18 0.14
CA HIS A 197 -3.03 3.23 0.00
C HIS A 197 -3.72 4.59 -0.16
N HIS A 198 -2.97 5.64 0.13
CA HIS A 198 -3.35 7.03 -0.19
C HIS A 198 -2.64 7.54 -1.45
N LEU A 199 -2.53 6.68 -2.46
CA LEU A 199 -1.97 7.01 -3.77
C LEU A 199 -3.08 7.30 -4.79
N LEU A 200 -2.67 7.81 -5.95
CA LEU A 200 -3.55 8.15 -7.06
C LEU A 200 -3.20 7.25 -8.26
N PRO A 201 -3.81 6.06 -8.41
CA PRO A 201 -3.38 5.06 -9.39
C PRO A 201 -3.27 5.60 -10.82
N PRO A 202 -4.22 6.43 -11.32
CA PRO A 202 -4.11 7.01 -12.66
C PRO A 202 -2.84 7.86 -12.89
N ALA A 203 -2.28 8.43 -11.82
CA ALA A 203 -1.09 9.28 -11.84
C ALA A 203 0.21 8.51 -11.58
N CYS A 204 0.15 7.23 -11.21
CA CYS A 204 1.33 6.41 -11.02
C CYS A 204 1.93 5.95 -12.35
N LEU A 205 3.27 5.87 -12.41
CA LEU A 205 4.03 5.55 -13.62
C LEU A 205 3.54 4.28 -14.37
N PRO A 206 3.30 3.12 -13.74
CA PRO A 206 2.87 1.92 -14.48
C PRO A 206 1.53 2.11 -15.20
N PHE A 207 0.57 2.78 -14.54
CA PHE A 207 -0.72 3.08 -15.15
C PHE A 207 -0.55 4.06 -16.31
N ALA A 208 0.21 5.13 -16.11
CA ALA A 208 0.37 6.16 -17.14
C ALA A 208 1.19 5.69 -18.36
N ALA A 209 2.10 4.73 -18.17
CA ALA A 209 2.86 4.12 -19.25
C ALA A 209 2.01 3.18 -20.12
N HIS A 210 1.05 2.46 -19.52
CA HIS A 210 0.38 1.34 -20.18
C HIS A 210 -1.12 1.53 -20.43
N HIS A 211 -1.78 2.47 -19.77
CA HIS A 211 -3.22 2.61 -19.88
C HIS A 211 -3.63 3.33 -21.19
N PRO A 212 -4.43 2.70 -22.07
CA PRO A 212 -4.73 3.22 -23.41
C PRO A 212 -5.54 4.52 -23.40
N ARG A 213 -6.23 4.82 -22.28
CA ARG A 213 -7.02 6.05 -22.09
C ARG A 213 -6.49 6.92 -20.95
N ARG A 214 -5.17 6.95 -20.74
CA ARG A 214 -4.53 7.68 -19.62
C ARG A 214 -4.99 9.13 -19.47
N ALA A 215 -5.06 9.90 -20.56
CA ALA A 215 -5.42 11.32 -20.51
C ALA A 215 -6.84 11.53 -19.98
N ALA A 216 -7.79 10.69 -20.42
CA ALA A 216 -9.16 10.73 -19.92
C ALA A 216 -9.26 10.29 -18.44
N ALA A 217 -8.48 9.29 -18.03
CA ALA A 217 -8.42 8.83 -16.64
C ALA A 217 -7.84 9.91 -15.71
N LEU A 218 -6.74 10.56 -16.11
CA LEU A 218 -6.12 11.68 -15.38
C LEU A 218 -7.07 12.88 -15.29
N ALA A 219 -7.71 13.28 -16.40
CA ALA A 219 -8.66 14.39 -16.38
C ALA A 219 -9.88 14.10 -15.48
N ARG A 220 -10.36 12.85 -15.44
CA ARG A 220 -11.44 12.43 -14.53
C ARG A 220 -10.98 12.50 -13.07
N LEU A 221 -9.77 12.01 -12.78
CA LEU A 221 -9.17 12.07 -11.46
C LEU A 221 -9.01 13.52 -10.98
N GLY A 222 -8.45 14.40 -11.82
CA GLY A 222 -8.24 15.81 -11.52
C GLY A 222 -9.54 16.50 -11.10
N ARG A 223 -10.60 16.38 -11.91
CA ARG A 223 -11.92 16.95 -11.57
C ARG A 223 -12.50 16.38 -10.27
N ALA A 224 -12.32 15.10 -10.03
CA ALA A 224 -12.81 14.45 -8.81
C ALA A 224 -12.08 14.96 -7.56
N LEU A 225 -10.75 15.12 -7.64
CA LEU A 225 -9.95 15.69 -6.55
C LEU A 225 -10.26 17.17 -6.31
N GLU A 226 -10.38 17.97 -7.38
CA GLU A 226 -10.79 19.38 -7.28
C GLU A 226 -12.15 19.52 -6.60
N THR A 227 -13.12 18.67 -6.97
CA THR A 227 -14.44 18.65 -6.32
C THR A 227 -14.35 18.24 -4.85
N LEU A 228 -13.51 17.23 -4.54
CA LEU A 228 -13.34 16.70 -3.18
C LEU A 228 -12.78 17.75 -2.22
N VAL A 229 -11.82 18.58 -2.67
CA VAL A 229 -11.09 19.50 -1.79
C VAL A 229 -11.50 20.97 -1.95
N ALA A 230 -12.49 21.27 -2.79
CA ALA A 230 -13.00 22.63 -2.99
C ALA A 230 -13.36 23.30 -1.65
N PRO A 231 -13.04 24.60 -1.48
CA PRO A 231 -12.52 25.55 -2.47
C PRO A 231 -10.99 25.50 -2.68
N ALA A 232 -10.26 24.66 -1.94
CA ALA A 232 -8.82 24.51 -2.11
C ALA A 232 -8.48 23.81 -3.44
N ARG A 233 -7.22 23.90 -3.87
CA ARG A 233 -6.69 23.12 -4.98
C ARG A 233 -5.86 21.94 -4.48
N PRO A 234 -6.02 20.74 -5.05
CA PRO A 234 -5.21 19.60 -4.68
C PRO A 234 -3.76 19.82 -5.13
N ALA A 235 -2.79 19.62 -4.25
CA ALA A 235 -1.37 19.68 -4.58
C ALA A 235 -0.68 18.36 -4.26
N LEU A 236 0.09 17.83 -5.22
CA LEU A 236 0.88 16.62 -5.01
C LEU A 236 2.23 16.98 -4.43
N GLN A 237 2.78 16.08 -3.64
CA GLN A 237 4.14 16.19 -3.15
C GLN A 237 5.12 15.58 -4.16
N ALA A 238 6.26 16.22 -4.34
CA ALA A 238 7.36 15.73 -5.13
C ALA A 238 8.65 15.67 -4.32
N VAL A 239 9.21 14.48 -4.25
CA VAL A 239 10.48 14.17 -3.59
C VAL A 239 11.23 13.11 -4.38
N TRP A 240 12.55 13.17 -4.38
CA TRP A 240 13.40 12.32 -5.18
C TRP A 240 13.49 10.94 -4.58
N ARG A 241 13.21 9.96 -5.43
CA ARG A 241 13.11 8.57 -5.03
C ARG A 241 14.35 7.86 -5.52
N ARG A 242 15.33 7.70 -4.63
CA ARG A 242 16.58 7.00 -4.97
C ARG A 242 16.38 5.51 -5.32
N ASN A 243 15.33 4.89 -4.78
CA ASN A 243 15.20 3.43 -4.73
C ASN A 243 13.86 2.85 -5.25
N LYS A 244 12.90 3.68 -5.66
CA LYS A 244 11.60 3.24 -6.19
C LYS A 244 11.20 4.10 -7.39
N ALA A 245 10.96 3.46 -8.53
CA ALA A 245 10.45 4.09 -9.75
C ALA A 245 8.94 4.40 -9.67
N MET A 246 8.51 4.98 -8.54
CA MET A 246 7.14 5.42 -8.32
C MET A 246 7.08 6.93 -8.45
N ASP A 247 7.36 7.44 -9.64
CA ASP A 247 7.13 8.86 -9.92
C ASP A 247 5.63 9.06 -10.19
N PHE A 248 5.06 10.06 -9.52
CA PHE A 248 3.80 10.63 -9.97
C PHE A 248 4.05 11.40 -11.24
N ILE A 249 3.24 11.18 -12.26
CA ILE A 249 3.23 12.03 -13.45
C ILE A 249 2.38 13.25 -13.12
N PRO A 250 2.90 14.48 -13.23
CA PRO A 250 2.09 15.69 -13.11
C PRO A 250 0.99 15.76 -14.17
N PHE A 251 -0.15 16.35 -13.85
CA PHE A 251 -1.30 16.47 -14.77
C PHE A 251 -2.06 17.79 -14.59
N GLY A 252 -1.34 18.90 -14.37
CA GLY A 252 -1.87 20.26 -14.28
C GLY A 252 -2.05 20.81 -12.86
N GLN A 253 -1.82 19.98 -11.84
CA GLN A 253 -1.91 20.38 -10.43
C GLN A 253 -0.62 20.99 -9.88
N PRO A 254 -0.69 21.80 -8.80
CA PRO A 254 0.49 22.22 -8.07
C PRO A 254 1.32 21.04 -7.57
N LEU A 255 2.64 21.16 -7.71
CA LEU A 255 3.62 20.16 -7.29
C LEU A 255 4.49 20.75 -6.18
N VAL A 256 4.19 20.40 -4.93
CA VAL A 256 4.95 20.83 -3.75
C VAL A 256 6.29 20.12 -3.74
N CYS A 257 7.34 20.86 -4.09
CA CYS A 257 8.70 20.35 -4.23
C CYS A 257 9.38 20.31 -2.86
N LEU A 258 9.67 19.10 -2.37
CA LEU A 258 10.16 18.88 -1.00
C LEU A 258 11.69 18.90 -0.90
N ASP A 259 12.39 18.76 -2.02
CA ASP A 259 13.84 18.62 -2.10
C ASP A 259 14.50 19.61 -3.06
N TRP A 260 14.04 19.68 -4.31
CA TRP A 260 14.44 20.68 -5.29
C TRP A 260 13.27 21.04 -6.20
N LEU A 261 13.34 22.23 -6.80
CA LEU A 261 12.31 22.70 -7.72
C LEU A 261 12.34 21.86 -9.01
N ARG A 262 11.22 21.21 -9.33
CA ARG A 262 11.10 20.35 -10.51
C ARG A 262 10.44 21.08 -11.66
N GLU A 263 11.11 21.08 -12.81
CA GLU A 263 10.57 21.62 -14.07
C GLU A 263 10.03 20.47 -14.92
N GLU A 264 8.87 19.94 -14.54
CA GLU A 264 8.19 18.89 -15.30
C GLU A 264 7.18 19.50 -16.28
N PRO A 265 7.03 18.94 -17.49
CA PRO A 265 5.92 19.28 -18.38
C PRO A 265 4.58 19.11 -17.65
N ASP A 266 3.67 20.06 -17.83
CA ASP A 266 2.32 20.04 -17.24
C ASP A 266 2.29 20.08 -15.69
N ALA A 267 3.38 20.48 -15.03
CA ALA A 267 3.42 20.75 -13.59
C ALA A 267 3.43 22.26 -13.30
N VAL A 268 2.81 22.65 -12.18
CA VAL A 268 3.05 23.96 -11.57
C VAL A 268 3.91 23.74 -10.33
N PRO A 269 5.25 23.86 -10.42
CA PRO A 269 6.10 23.65 -9.26
C PRO A 269 5.84 24.73 -8.21
N VAL A 270 5.79 24.30 -6.95
CA VAL A 270 5.61 25.16 -5.78
C VAL A 270 6.71 24.83 -4.80
N ALA A 271 7.56 25.82 -4.52
CA ALA A 271 8.55 25.68 -3.47
C ALA A 271 7.87 25.66 -2.09
N LEU A 272 8.44 24.93 -1.14
CA LEU A 272 7.85 24.76 0.19
C LEU A 272 7.77 26.09 0.97
N ASP A 273 8.66 27.05 0.70
CA ASP A 273 8.68 28.39 1.31
C ASP A 273 7.61 29.34 0.73
N GLU A 274 7.02 29.02 -0.43
CA GLU A 274 5.85 29.73 -0.97
C GLU A 274 4.54 29.40 -0.23
N LEU A 275 4.57 28.37 0.62
CA LEU A 275 3.41 27.89 1.38
C LEU A 275 3.43 28.45 2.80
N VAL A 276 2.32 29.06 3.19
CA VAL A 276 2.05 29.51 4.55
C VAL A 276 0.92 28.67 5.12
N VAL A 277 1.14 28.11 6.31
CA VAL A 277 0.14 27.40 7.10
C VAL A 277 -0.45 28.37 8.10
N ASP A 278 -1.74 28.67 7.96
CA ASP A 278 -2.51 29.42 8.95
C ASP A 278 -3.13 28.47 9.97
N LEU A 279 -2.67 28.58 11.22
CA LEU A 279 -3.14 27.78 12.36
C LEU A 279 -4.19 28.50 13.22
N SER A 280 -4.61 29.71 12.84
CA SER A 280 -5.51 30.55 13.66
C SER A 280 -6.99 30.18 13.56
N GLY A 281 -7.37 29.42 12.53
CA GLY A 281 -8.77 29.09 12.23
C GLY A 281 -9.36 28.00 13.13
N ALA A 282 -10.61 28.18 13.57
CA ALA A 282 -11.34 27.17 14.32
C ALA A 282 -11.61 25.87 13.52
N ALA A 283 -11.57 25.94 12.18
CA ALA A 283 -11.72 24.79 11.28
C ALA A 283 -10.43 23.94 11.16
N GLY A 284 -9.34 24.38 11.78
CA GLY A 284 -8.03 23.74 11.71
C GLY A 284 -7.08 24.43 10.72
N PRO A 285 -5.89 23.83 10.47
CA PRO A 285 -4.87 24.41 9.62
C PRO A 285 -5.33 24.59 8.17
N VAL A 286 -5.05 25.76 7.60
CA VAL A 286 -5.26 26.06 6.17
C VAL A 286 -3.91 26.35 5.54
N VAL A 287 -3.57 25.64 4.45
CA VAL A 287 -2.35 25.91 3.69
C VAL A 287 -2.68 26.85 2.56
N ARG A 288 -1.92 27.94 2.43
CA ARG A 288 -2.08 28.94 1.37
C ARG A 288 -0.78 29.15 0.63
N ARG A 289 -0.87 29.33 -0.68
CA ARG A 289 0.24 29.85 -1.49
C ARG A 289 0.28 31.38 -1.43
N ALA A 290 1.45 31.96 -1.71
CA ALA A 290 1.58 33.38 -2.06
C ALA A 290 0.46 33.81 -3.04
N GLY A 291 -0.33 34.83 -2.66
CA GLY A 291 -1.51 35.28 -3.41
C GLY A 291 -2.86 34.83 -2.84
N GLY A 292 -2.88 33.97 -1.81
CA GLY A 292 -4.09 33.62 -1.06
C GLY A 292 -4.85 32.38 -1.56
N GLU A 293 -4.33 31.69 -2.58
CA GLU A 293 -4.86 30.42 -3.07
C GLU A 293 -4.75 29.33 -1.98
N GLU A 294 -5.85 28.67 -1.63
CA GLU A 294 -5.85 27.58 -0.66
C GLU A 294 -5.41 26.26 -1.32
N ILE A 295 -4.55 25.52 -0.62
CA ILE A 295 -3.93 24.29 -1.09
C ILE A 295 -4.32 23.13 -0.17
N ALA A 296 -4.79 22.04 -0.77
CA ALA A 296 -4.99 20.76 -0.11
C ALA A 296 -3.83 19.83 -0.46
N ILE A 297 -2.91 19.62 0.48
CA ILE A 297 -1.75 18.74 0.27
C ILE A 297 -2.22 17.28 0.28
N VAL A 298 -2.10 16.63 -0.87
CA VAL A 298 -2.31 15.19 -1.01
C VAL A 298 -1.13 14.48 -0.34
N PRO A 299 -1.37 13.54 0.59
CA PRO A 299 -0.29 12.81 1.26
C PRO A 299 0.53 11.97 0.28
N ASP A 300 1.83 11.82 0.55
CA ASP A 300 2.75 10.95 -0.20
C ASP A 300 2.98 9.63 0.55
N TYR A 301 3.60 8.65 -0.10
CA TYR A 301 3.90 7.31 0.40
C TYR A 301 4.63 7.34 1.77
N PRO A 302 4.17 6.55 2.77
CA PRO A 302 4.64 6.67 4.15
C PRO A 302 5.97 5.97 4.42
N ASP A 303 6.52 5.24 3.45
CA ASP A 303 7.76 4.47 3.57
C ASP A 303 9.01 5.26 3.24
N MET A 304 8.90 6.60 3.12
CA MET A 304 9.96 7.44 2.62
C MET A 304 10.29 8.58 3.59
N GLU A 305 11.57 8.68 3.91
CA GLU A 305 12.20 9.89 4.43
C GLU A 305 12.64 10.80 3.26
N PRO A 306 12.66 12.13 3.46
CA PRO A 306 12.32 12.80 4.72
C PRO A 306 10.81 13.08 4.81
N GLU A 307 10.18 12.62 5.90
CA GLU A 307 8.97 13.29 6.37
C GLU A 307 9.38 14.73 6.73
N LEU A 308 8.88 15.71 5.99
CA LEU A 308 9.17 17.11 6.26
C LEU A 308 8.41 17.57 7.49
N ARG A 309 8.97 17.25 8.67
CA ARG A 309 8.60 17.81 9.96
C ARG A 309 7.09 17.73 10.21
N GLY A 310 6.40 18.87 10.29
CA GLY A 310 4.96 18.95 10.56
C GLY A 310 4.07 18.95 9.31
N LEU A 311 4.61 18.85 8.09
CA LEU A 311 3.83 18.96 6.84
C LEU A 311 2.70 17.93 6.77
N ARG A 312 2.95 16.72 7.28
CA ARG A 312 1.96 15.65 7.32
C ARG A 312 0.73 16.05 8.14
N ALA A 313 0.87 16.83 9.21
CA ALA A 313 -0.27 17.27 10.02
C ALA A 313 -1.25 18.19 9.27
N VAL A 314 -0.79 18.85 8.21
CA VAL A 314 -1.60 19.78 7.40
C VAL A 314 -2.04 19.17 6.06
N ALA A 315 -1.60 17.95 5.75
CA ALA A 315 -2.07 17.18 4.60
C ALA A 315 -3.46 16.56 4.82
N LEU A 316 -4.06 16.06 3.74
CA LEU A 316 -5.28 15.26 3.80
C LEU A 316 -5.06 13.97 4.64
N PRO A 317 -6.11 13.40 5.26
CA PRO A 317 -5.97 12.14 5.99
C PRO A 317 -5.48 10.99 5.11
N GLU A 318 -4.55 10.18 5.65
CA GLU A 318 -3.98 9.02 4.97
C GLU A 318 -4.79 7.76 5.27
N VAL A 319 -5.70 7.41 4.36
CA VAL A 319 -6.48 6.17 4.48
C VAL A 319 -5.61 4.98 4.08
N GLY A 320 -4.95 4.40 5.08
CA GLY A 320 -4.05 3.24 4.97
C GLY A 320 -4.55 2.02 5.74
N THR A 321 -4.00 0.84 5.43
CA THR A 321 -4.30 -0.39 6.18
C THR A 321 -3.78 -0.30 7.61
N VAL A 322 -4.64 -0.59 8.59
CA VAL A 322 -4.26 -0.63 10.01
C VAL A 322 -4.53 -2.04 10.55
N PRO A 323 -3.50 -2.78 10.98
CA PRO A 323 -3.71 -4.14 11.47
C PRO A 323 -4.45 -4.13 12.81
N VAL A 324 -5.38 -5.07 12.95
CA VAL A 324 -6.04 -5.44 14.19
C VAL A 324 -5.26 -6.62 14.79
N VAL A 325 -4.70 -6.44 15.99
CA VAL A 325 -3.91 -7.48 16.67
C VAL A 325 -4.48 -7.67 18.07
N LEU A 326 -5.28 -8.72 18.25
CA LEU A 326 -6.04 -8.94 19.48
C LEU A 326 -5.29 -9.79 20.51
N GLY A 327 -4.24 -10.50 20.09
CA GLY A 327 -3.40 -11.37 20.90
C GLY A 327 -2.45 -12.21 20.03
N PRO A 328 -2.02 -13.39 20.52
CA PRO A 328 -1.23 -14.35 19.74
C PRO A 328 -1.94 -14.84 18.47
N HIS A 329 -3.27 -14.79 18.45
CA HIS A 329 -4.09 -15.08 17.29
C HIS A 329 -5.12 -13.96 17.10
N THR A 330 -5.51 -13.72 15.86
CA THR A 330 -6.60 -12.82 15.50
C THR A 330 -7.39 -13.47 14.36
N PRO A 331 -8.73 -13.60 14.50
CA PRO A 331 -9.58 -14.20 13.47
C PRO A 331 -9.46 -13.44 12.16
N ARG A 332 -9.85 -14.08 11.07
CA ARG A 332 -10.27 -13.37 9.86
C ARG A 332 -11.45 -12.47 10.19
N ILE A 333 -11.35 -11.18 9.85
CA ILE A 333 -12.38 -10.18 10.13
C ILE A 333 -13.09 -9.83 8.82
N LEU A 334 -14.37 -10.17 8.74
CA LEU A 334 -15.26 -9.75 7.67
C LEU A 334 -16.08 -8.55 8.14
N VAL A 335 -16.06 -7.47 7.37
CA VAL A 335 -16.88 -6.28 7.59
C VAL A 335 -17.84 -6.16 6.44
N ASP A 336 -19.15 -6.26 6.72
CA ASP A 336 -20.23 -6.26 5.71
C ASP A 336 -19.93 -7.19 4.51
N GLY A 337 -19.38 -8.38 4.81
CA GLY A 337 -19.09 -9.40 3.81
C GLY A 337 -17.77 -9.22 3.04
N VAL A 338 -16.97 -8.19 3.32
CA VAL A 338 -15.60 -8.03 2.79
C VAL A 338 -14.58 -8.45 3.84
N VAL A 339 -13.61 -9.29 3.47
CA VAL A 339 -12.49 -9.59 4.36
C VAL A 339 -11.61 -8.34 4.48
N MET A 340 -11.74 -7.63 5.60
CA MET A 340 -10.90 -6.47 5.93
C MET A 340 -9.52 -6.92 6.40
N GLN A 341 -9.46 -8.04 7.14
CA GLN A 341 -8.22 -8.60 7.63
C GLN A 341 -8.25 -10.13 7.54
N ARG A 342 -7.18 -10.71 7.00
CA ARG A 342 -6.91 -12.15 6.96
C ARG A 342 -6.58 -12.68 8.36
N GLU A 343 -6.88 -13.96 8.61
CA GLU A 343 -6.49 -14.64 9.84
C GLU A 343 -4.98 -14.52 10.08
N ARG A 344 -4.60 -14.23 11.32
CA ARG A 344 -3.23 -13.88 11.69
C ARG A 344 -2.82 -14.52 13.02
N TRP A 345 -1.55 -14.94 13.08
CA TRP A 345 -0.89 -15.39 14.29
C TRP A 345 0.37 -14.55 14.54
N THR A 346 0.60 -14.18 15.79
CA THR A 346 1.84 -13.59 16.28
C THR A 346 2.50 -14.61 17.21
N LEU A 347 3.60 -15.20 16.75
CA LEU A 347 4.25 -16.33 17.42
C LEU A 347 5.61 -15.89 17.93
N GLU A 348 5.87 -16.14 19.21
CA GLU A 348 7.10 -15.75 19.90
C GLU A 348 7.48 -16.82 20.95
N GLY A 349 8.76 -16.87 21.33
CA GLY A 349 9.24 -17.81 22.34
C GLY A 349 8.85 -19.26 22.04
N ALA A 350 8.08 -19.88 22.92
CA ALA A 350 7.62 -21.27 22.77
C ALA A 350 6.56 -21.48 21.66
N GLY A 351 6.00 -20.40 21.08
CA GLY A 351 5.12 -20.49 19.91
C GLY A 351 5.88 -20.65 18.59
N LEU A 352 7.22 -20.47 18.60
CA LEU A 352 8.06 -20.75 17.43
C LEU A 352 8.32 -22.26 17.30
N PRO A 353 8.56 -22.78 16.08
CA PRO A 353 8.82 -24.20 15.89
C PRO A 353 10.13 -24.63 16.56
N ASP A 354 10.08 -25.72 17.34
CA ASP A 354 11.27 -26.36 17.93
C ASP A 354 12.01 -27.20 16.88
N LEU A 355 12.99 -26.58 16.22
CA LEU A 355 13.76 -27.19 15.13
C LEU A 355 15.18 -27.57 15.60
N PRO A 356 15.70 -28.75 15.18
CA PRO A 356 17.08 -29.14 15.48
C PRO A 356 18.10 -28.11 14.99
N GLY A 357 19.25 -28.02 15.69
CA GLY A 357 20.35 -27.12 15.31
C GLY A 357 21.20 -27.59 14.12
N ALA A 358 21.11 -28.87 13.73
CA ALA A 358 21.79 -29.41 12.54
C ALA A 358 21.12 -28.92 11.23
N GLY A 359 21.70 -29.22 10.07
CA GLY A 359 21.09 -28.90 8.76
C GLY A 359 19.70 -29.52 8.55
N TRP A 360 19.11 -29.29 7.38
CA TRP A 360 17.79 -29.85 7.04
C TRP A 360 17.75 -31.37 7.19
N SER A 361 16.64 -31.89 7.73
CA SER A 361 16.39 -33.32 7.88
C SER A 361 14.89 -33.65 7.84
N PRO A 362 14.49 -34.91 7.57
CA PRO A 362 13.08 -35.32 7.64
C PRO A 362 12.41 -35.10 9.01
N ASP A 363 13.19 -35.10 10.11
CA ASP A 363 12.70 -34.78 11.44
C ASP A 363 12.24 -33.31 11.54
N CYS A 364 12.95 -32.38 10.88
CA CYS A 364 12.54 -30.99 10.79
C CYS A 364 11.15 -30.85 10.15
N PHE A 365 10.89 -31.56 9.06
CA PHE A 365 9.60 -31.53 8.38
C PHE A 365 8.48 -32.07 9.30
N THR A 366 8.71 -33.19 9.99
CA THR A 366 7.74 -33.75 10.94
C THR A 366 7.41 -32.78 12.08
N ARG A 367 8.43 -32.12 12.63
CA ARG A 367 8.27 -31.09 13.67
C ARG A 367 7.50 -29.87 13.17
N LEU A 368 7.75 -29.43 11.93
CA LEU A 368 6.99 -28.34 11.31
C LEU A 368 5.53 -28.73 11.07
N CYS A 369 5.25 -29.96 10.62
CA CYS A 369 3.87 -30.44 10.49
C CYS A 369 3.15 -30.48 11.84
N ARG A 370 3.84 -30.88 12.91
CA ARG A 370 3.27 -30.86 14.27
C ARG A 370 3.01 -29.43 14.73
N TRP A 371 3.99 -28.54 14.60
CA TRP A 371 3.87 -27.12 14.94
C TRP A 371 2.71 -26.44 14.19
N LYS A 372 2.57 -26.74 12.89
CA LYS A 372 1.42 -26.31 12.07
C LYS A 372 0.10 -26.79 12.66
N ALA A 373 0.01 -28.07 13.04
CA ALA A 373 -1.21 -28.64 13.62
C ALA A 373 -1.54 -28.04 15.00
N GLU A 374 -0.53 -27.85 15.86
CA GLU A 374 -0.66 -27.24 17.19
C GLU A 374 -1.24 -25.83 17.14
N HIS A 375 -0.85 -25.04 16.15
CA HIS A 375 -1.35 -23.67 15.95
C HIS A 375 -2.52 -23.58 14.97
N GLY A 376 -2.93 -24.73 14.38
CA GLY A 376 -3.98 -24.79 13.37
C GLY A 376 -3.68 -24.00 12.09
N LEU A 377 -2.42 -23.88 11.68
CA LEU A 377 -2.06 -23.07 10.51
C LEU A 377 -2.53 -23.73 9.18
N PRO A 378 -2.98 -22.92 8.20
CA PRO A 378 -3.25 -23.39 6.84
C PRO A 378 -1.99 -23.96 6.16
N ASP A 379 -2.19 -24.70 5.06
CA ASP A 379 -1.09 -25.27 4.27
C ASP A 379 -0.20 -24.20 3.65
N VAL A 380 -0.81 -23.11 3.14
CA VAL A 380 -0.09 -22.00 2.52
C VAL A 380 -0.33 -20.72 3.29
N VAL A 381 0.77 -20.08 3.71
CA VAL A 381 0.76 -18.90 4.59
C VAL A 381 1.78 -17.87 4.13
N PHE A 382 1.56 -16.63 4.50
CA PHE A 382 2.56 -15.57 4.44
C PHE A 382 3.22 -15.41 5.81
N VAL A 383 4.55 -15.38 5.86
CA VAL A 383 5.29 -15.15 7.10
C VAL A 383 6.11 -13.87 6.99
N SER A 384 5.85 -12.93 7.89
CA SER A 384 6.66 -11.72 8.08
C SER A 384 7.66 -11.94 9.20
N PHE A 385 8.91 -11.60 8.91
CA PHE A 385 10.01 -11.58 9.87
C PHE A 385 10.36 -10.13 10.21
N PRO A 386 10.79 -9.81 11.44
CA PRO A 386 11.12 -8.44 11.84
C PRO A 386 12.20 -7.77 10.97
N ASP A 387 13.19 -8.54 10.53
CA ASP A 387 14.32 -8.05 9.74
C ASP A 387 14.04 -8.05 8.22
N GLU A 388 12.85 -8.47 7.80
CA GLU A 388 12.48 -8.60 6.39
C GLU A 388 11.44 -7.55 5.97
N THR A 389 11.67 -6.93 4.82
CA THR A 389 10.80 -5.83 4.34
C THR A 389 9.44 -6.34 3.85
N LYS A 390 9.37 -7.58 3.37
CA LYS A 390 8.17 -8.18 2.79
C LYS A 390 7.92 -9.56 3.38
N PRO A 391 6.64 -9.97 3.51
CA PRO A 391 6.32 -11.34 3.88
C PRO A 391 6.81 -12.33 2.82
N VAL A 392 7.12 -13.55 3.27
CA VAL A 392 7.47 -14.69 2.42
C VAL A 392 6.28 -15.63 2.32
N LEU A 393 5.89 -16.01 1.11
CA LEU A 393 4.93 -17.08 0.89
C LEU A 393 5.57 -18.43 1.19
N LEU A 394 4.97 -19.20 2.08
CA LEU A 394 5.41 -20.54 2.46
C LEU A 394 4.31 -21.55 2.19
N ASP A 395 4.69 -22.64 1.54
CA ASP A 395 3.88 -23.84 1.43
C ASP A 395 4.43 -24.87 2.44
N LEU A 396 3.73 -25.03 3.56
CA LEU A 396 4.10 -25.92 4.65
C LEU A 396 3.96 -27.41 4.28
N THR A 397 3.45 -27.73 3.09
CA THR A 397 3.43 -29.09 2.53
C THR A 397 4.69 -29.39 1.69
N SER A 398 5.45 -28.36 1.31
CA SER A 398 6.68 -28.47 0.52
C SER A 398 7.92 -28.50 1.41
N ALA A 399 8.69 -29.60 1.31
CA ALA A 399 9.95 -29.75 2.04
C ALA A 399 10.95 -28.62 1.73
N PHE A 400 11.04 -28.17 0.47
CA PHE A 400 11.93 -27.07 0.08
C PHE A 400 11.50 -25.72 0.66
N SER A 401 10.19 -25.46 0.70
CA SER A 401 9.67 -24.23 1.32
C SER A 401 9.90 -24.24 2.84
N CYS A 402 9.71 -25.40 3.48
CA CYS A 402 10.02 -25.61 4.89
C CYS A 402 11.51 -25.47 5.21
N GLU A 403 12.41 -25.88 4.31
CA GLU A 403 13.86 -25.70 4.46
C GLU A 403 14.23 -24.21 4.46
N VAL A 404 13.67 -23.42 3.53
CA VAL A 404 13.84 -21.96 3.51
C VAL A 404 13.31 -21.34 4.80
N PHE A 405 12.11 -21.74 5.23
CA PHE A 405 11.51 -21.26 6.48
C PHE A 405 12.40 -21.54 7.69
N MET A 406 12.93 -22.76 7.81
CA MET A 406 13.84 -23.15 8.89
C MET A 406 15.06 -22.23 8.96
N HIS A 407 15.63 -21.84 7.82
CA HIS A 407 16.77 -20.92 7.80
C HIS A 407 16.40 -19.53 8.33
N MET A 408 15.24 -19.01 7.92
CA MET A 408 14.78 -17.67 8.31
C MET A 408 14.33 -17.61 9.78
N VAL A 409 13.55 -18.59 10.24
CA VAL A 409 12.95 -18.57 11.58
C VAL A 409 13.96 -18.74 12.72
N ARG A 410 15.09 -19.41 12.47
CA ARG A 410 16.18 -19.58 13.46
C ARG A 410 16.73 -18.28 14.02
N ARG A 411 16.68 -17.21 13.23
CA ARG A 411 17.19 -15.88 13.61
C ARG A 411 16.08 -15.00 14.20
N ALA A 412 14.83 -15.41 14.09
CA ALA A 412 13.68 -14.62 14.47
C ALA A 412 13.35 -14.82 15.96
N ARG A 413 13.10 -13.71 16.67
CA ARG A 413 12.55 -13.74 18.04
C ARG A 413 11.03 -13.83 18.07
N SER A 414 10.40 -13.38 16.98
CA SER A 414 8.97 -13.38 16.76
C SER A 414 8.71 -13.44 15.27
N ILE A 415 7.62 -14.09 14.87
CA ILE A 415 7.12 -14.06 13.49
C ILE A 415 5.65 -13.69 13.48
N THR A 416 5.21 -13.04 12.41
CA THR A 416 3.79 -12.94 12.09
C THR A 416 3.48 -13.92 10.98
N VAL A 417 2.52 -14.81 11.20
CA VAL A 417 1.94 -15.67 10.17
C VAL A 417 0.59 -15.10 9.78
N THR A 418 0.29 -15.02 8.49
CA THR A 418 -1.02 -14.64 7.95
C THR A 418 -1.44 -15.71 6.96
N GLU A 419 -2.71 -16.10 6.95
CA GLU A 419 -3.19 -17.05 5.93
C GLU A 419 -3.00 -16.52 4.49
N MET A 420 -2.81 -17.41 3.52
CA MET A 420 -2.93 -17.05 2.11
C MET A 420 -4.42 -16.95 1.75
N LEU A 421 -4.88 -15.74 1.41
CA LEU A 421 -6.23 -15.51 0.92
C LEU A 421 -6.23 -14.51 -0.25
N PRO A 422 -6.75 -14.85 -1.44
CA PRO A 422 -7.39 -16.11 -1.84
C PRO A 422 -6.47 -17.34 -1.66
N ALA A 423 -7.05 -18.45 -1.20
CA ALA A 423 -6.33 -19.71 -1.09
C ALA A 423 -5.94 -20.27 -2.47
N PRO A 424 -5.00 -21.21 -2.59
CA PRO A 424 -4.57 -21.76 -3.89
C PRO A 424 -5.70 -22.30 -4.78
N ASP A 425 -6.76 -22.86 -4.19
CA ASP A 425 -7.96 -23.36 -4.87
C ASP A 425 -8.99 -22.27 -5.21
N GLN A 426 -8.75 -21.03 -4.75
CA GLN A 426 -9.58 -19.84 -4.96
C GLN A 426 -8.95 -18.81 -5.90
N LEU A 427 -7.96 -19.23 -6.70
CA LEU A 427 -7.33 -18.42 -7.74
C LEU A 427 -8.11 -18.55 -9.06
N TRP A 428 -9.08 -17.65 -9.27
CA TRP A 428 -9.97 -17.68 -10.43
C TRP A 428 -9.32 -17.28 -11.75
N LEU A 429 -8.30 -16.40 -11.72
CA LEU A 429 -7.62 -15.93 -12.93
C LEU A 429 -6.68 -17.04 -13.43
N ARG A 430 -7.00 -17.59 -14.60
CA ARG A 430 -6.24 -18.70 -15.20
C ARG A 430 -5.70 -18.33 -16.58
N SER A 431 -4.51 -18.82 -16.90
CA SER A 431 -3.93 -18.79 -18.24
C SER A 431 -3.33 -20.15 -18.55
N GLY A 432 -4.02 -20.91 -19.42
CA GLY A 432 -3.70 -22.33 -19.65
C GLY A 432 -3.86 -23.14 -18.35
N PRO A 433 -2.87 -23.98 -17.97
CA PRO A 433 -2.94 -24.79 -16.76
C PRO A 433 -2.62 -24.01 -15.47
N HIS A 434 -2.19 -22.75 -15.59
CA HIS A 434 -1.69 -21.97 -14.46
C HIS A 434 -2.79 -21.07 -13.88
N ALA A 435 -2.81 -20.94 -12.56
CA ALA A 435 -3.64 -20.01 -11.82
C ALA A 435 -2.79 -18.87 -11.25
N PHE A 436 -3.34 -17.67 -11.21
CA PHE A 436 -2.62 -16.46 -10.85
C PHE A 436 -3.33 -15.74 -9.72
N CYS A 437 -2.52 -15.26 -8.77
CA CYS A 437 -2.93 -14.20 -7.87
C CYS A 437 -3.15 -12.92 -8.68
N CYS A 438 -4.29 -12.25 -8.48
CA CYS A 438 -4.59 -10.99 -9.13
C CYS A 438 -5.32 -10.05 -8.18
N GLU A 439 -5.14 -8.76 -8.42
CA GLU A 439 -5.63 -7.71 -7.57
C GLU A 439 -6.08 -6.52 -8.42
N PHE A 440 -7.16 -5.89 -7.97
CA PHE A 440 -7.71 -4.69 -8.58
C PHE A 440 -7.41 -3.50 -7.69
N ARG A 441 -6.53 -2.63 -8.16
CA ARG A 441 -6.26 -1.34 -7.53
C ARG A 441 -7.30 -0.32 -7.99
N LEU A 442 -8.17 0.09 -7.07
CA LEU A 442 -9.25 1.03 -7.35
C LEU A 442 -8.85 2.46 -6.98
N THR A 443 -9.67 3.43 -7.37
CA THR A 443 -9.62 4.79 -6.83
C THR A 443 -10.99 5.10 -6.26
N MET A 444 -11.07 5.28 -4.95
CA MET A 444 -12.30 5.59 -4.24
C MET A 444 -12.17 6.95 -3.59
N LEU A 445 -13.17 7.80 -3.81
CA LEU A 445 -13.27 9.12 -3.19
C LEU A 445 -14.59 9.16 -2.46
N ARG A 446 -14.59 9.75 -1.27
CA ARG A 446 -15.83 10.04 -0.55
C ARG A 446 -16.61 11.11 -1.31
N SER A 447 -17.86 10.82 -1.64
CA SER A 447 -18.78 11.85 -2.10
C SER A 447 -18.99 12.84 -0.95
N GLY A 448 -18.67 14.12 -1.16
CA GLY A 448 -19.07 15.16 -0.21
C GLY A 448 -20.58 15.13 -0.04
N GLY A 449 -21.07 15.36 1.19
CA GLY A 449 -22.50 15.39 1.54
C GLY A 449 -23.27 16.56 0.93
N GLY A 450 -23.09 16.85 -0.36
CA GLY A 450 -23.99 17.68 -1.13
C GLY A 450 -25.25 16.87 -1.39
N GLY A 451 -26.31 17.17 -0.64
CA GLY A 451 -27.62 16.56 -0.83
C GLY A 451 -28.05 16.57 -2.30
N SER A 452 -28.59 15.44 -2.75
CA SER A 452 -29.55 15.40 -3.84
C SER A 452 -30.76 16.27 -3.50
#